data_AF-A0A7C2P3D3-F1
#
_entry.id   AF-A0A7C2P3D3-F1
#
_cell.length_a   1.000
_cell.length_b   1.000
_cell.length_c   1.000
_cell.angle_alpha   90.00
_cell.angle_beta   90.00
_cell.angle_gamma   90.00
#
_symmetry.space_group_name_H-M   'P 1'
#
loop_
_entity.id
_entity.type
_entity.pdbx_description
1 polymer ?
#
loop_
_entity_poly.entity_id
_entity_poly.type
_entity_poly.pdbx_seq_one_letter_code
_entity_poly.pdbx_strand_id
1 'polypeptide(L)' 'MTHFEKAAKFIEKSSKIYVLTGAGISTESGIPDFRGPEGLYSKYSPEIFEISFFRRNPLEFYK' A
#
# COMPACT_ATOMS: atom_id res chain seq x y z
N MET A 1 -8.62 -25.83 12.86
CA MET A 1 -7.50 -25.29 12.08
C MET A 1 -7.73 -23.80 11.85
N THR A 2 -6.85 -22.95 12.36
CA THR A 2 -6.93 -21.48 12.25
C THR A 2 -6.63 -21.01 10.82
N HIS A 3 -6.92 -19.75 10.52
CA HIS A 3 -6.57 -19.14 9.22
C HIS A 3 -5.06 -19.17 8.97
N PHE A 4 -4.24 -18.94 10.01
CA PHE A 4 -2.78 -18.98 9.91
C PHE A 4 -2.25 -20.39 9.66
N GLU A 5 -2.81 -21.41 10.35
CA GLU A 5 -2.44 -22.81 10.11
C GLU A 5 -2.78 -23.27 8.69
N LYS A 6 -3.91 -22.79 8.13
CA LYS A 6 -4.28 -23.06 6.73
C LYS A 6 -3.31 -22.38 5.76
N ALA A 7 -2.97 -21.12 5.98
CA ALA A 7 -2.01 -20.38 5.14
C ALA A 7 -0.63 -21.05 5.16
N ALA A 8 -0.12 -21.42 6.34
CA ALA A 8 1.15 -22.13 6.48
C ALA A 8 1.19 -23.44 5.67
N LYS A 9 0.10 -24.24 5.71
CA LYS A 9 0.00 -25.47 4.90
C LYS A 9 -0.01 -25.21 3.40
N PHE A 10 -0.62 -24.12 2.94
CA PHE A 10 -0.58 -23.75 1.52
C PHE A 10 0.82 -23.31 1.09
N ILE A 11 1.51 -22.56 1.93
CA ILE A 11 2.91 -22.15 1.72
C ILE A 11 3.81 -23.39 1.63
N GLU A 12 3.72 -24.29 2.61
CA GLU A 12 4.55 -25.51 2.68
C GLU A 12 4.40 -26.40 1.44
N LYS A 13 3.18 -26.51 0.88
CA LYS A 13 2.90 -27.36 -0.29
C LYS A 13 3.19 -26.70 -1.63
N SER A 14 3.52 -25.41 -1.65
CA SER A 14 3.71 -24.67 -2.89
C SER A 14 5.14 -24.82 -3.42
N SER A 15 5.28 -25.16 -4.71
CA SER A 15 6.59 -25.24 -5.38
C SER A 15 7.10 -23.88 -5.88
N LYS A 16 6.20 -22.91 -6.04
CA LYS A 16 6.50 -21.52 -6.45
C LYS A 16 5.55 -20.57 -5.74
N ILE A 17 6.11 -19.56 -5.07
CA ILE A 17 5.34 -18.58 -4.30
C ILE A 17 5.70 -17.18 -4.81
N TYR A 18 4.66 -16.37 -4.99
CA TYR A 18 4.78 -14.94 -5.29
C TYR A 18 4.02 -14.17 -4.22
N VAL A 19 4.59 -13.05 -3.78
CA VAL A 19 3.96 -12.18 -2.79
C VAL A 19 3.72 -10.83 -3.45
N LEU A 20 2.45 -10.43 -3.53
CA LEU A 20 2.04 -9.09 -3.92
C LEU A 20 1.75 -8.30 -2.66
N THR A 21 2.47 -7.19 -2.48
CA THR A 21 2.30 -6.31 -1.32
C THR A 21 1.72 -4.96 -1.74
N GLY A 22 0.94 -4.35 -0.86
CA GLY A 22 0.54 -2.94 -0.96
C GLY A 22 1.16 -2.11 0.16
N ALA A 23 0.83 -0.82 0.21
CA ALA A 23 1.38 0.09 1.23
C ALA A 23 1.13 -0.36 2.68
N GLY A 24 0.06 -1.14 2.92
CA GLY A 24 -0.26 -1.71 4.23
C GLY A 24 0.86 -2.54 4.87
N ILE A 25 1.77 -3.14 4.08
CA ILE A 25 2.91 -3.89 4.66
C ILE A 25 3.93 -2.98 5.37
N SER A 26 3.94 -1.68 5.05
CA SER A 26 4.91 -0.71 5.56
C SER A 26 4.37 0.18 6.68
N THR A 27 3.09 0.06 7.04
CA THR A 27 2.47 0.92 8.07
C THR A 27 3.11 0.71 9.44
N GLU A 28 3.44 -0.53 9.79
CA GLU A 28 4.17 -0.86 11.02
C GLU A 28 5.62 -0.34 11.01
N SER A 29 6.16 0.02 9.84
CA SER A 29 7.46 0.71 9.71
C SER A 29 7.35 2.23 9.78
N GLY A 30 6.16 2.77 10.07
CA GLY A 30 5.90 4.21 10.16
C GLY A 30 5.67 4.91 8.82
N ILE A 31 5.58 4.18 7.70
CA ILE A 31 5.23 4.76 6.40
C ILE A 31 3.70 4.73 6.27
N PRO A 32 3.02 5.88 6.15
CA PRO A 32 1.58 5.91 6.01
C PRO A 32 1.15 5.18 4.73
N ASP A 33 0.03 4.45 4.80
CA ASP A 33 -0.62 3.97 3.60
C ASP A 33 -1.37 5.12 2.88
N PHE A 34 -2.06 4.80 1.78
CA PHE A 34 -2.85 5.78 1.06
C PHE A 34 -4.30 5.87 1.54
N ARG A 35 -4.92 4.75 1.96
CA ARG A 35 -6.39 4.60 2.04
C ARG A 35 -6.93 4.24 3.42
N GLY A 36 -6.06 3.94 4.38
CA GLY A 36 -6.45 3.67 5.75
C GLY A 36 -7.02 4.91 6.44
N PRO A 37 -7.54 4.76 7.67
CA PRO A 37 -8.14 5.89 8.41
C PRO A 37 -7.20 7.11 8.54
N GLU A 38 -5.92 6.85 8.77
CA GLU A 38 -4.85 7.85 8.89
C GLU A 38 -3.96 7.95 7.63
N GLY A 39 -4.43 7.37 6.51
CA GLY A 39 -3.69 7.31 5.25
C GLY A 39 -3.58 8.67 4.55
N LEU A 40 -2.73 8.76 3.53
CA LEU A 40 -2.49 10.02 2.82
C LEU A 40 -3.76 10.66 2.25
N TYR A 41 -4.74 9.87 1.80
CA TYR A 41 -5.98 10.40 1.21
C TYR A 41 -6.99 10.94 2.23
N SER A 42 -6.77 10.76 3.53
CA SER A 42 -7.53 11.50 4.54
C SER A 42 -7.01 12.93 4.74
N LYS A 43 -5.79 13.23 4.26
CA LYS A 43 -5.12 14.54 4.39
C LYS A 43 -5.00 15.29 3.08
N TYR A 44 -4.79 14.57 1.98
CA TYR A 44 -4.57 15.13 0.64
C TYR A 44 -5.57 14.56 -0.36
N SER A 45 -5.99 15.37 -1.34
CA SER A 45 -6.79 14.87 -2.46
C SER A 45 -5.98 13.82 -3.25
N PRO A 46 -6.56 12.66 -3.62
CA PRO A 46 -5.88 11.68 -4.48
C PRO A 46 -5.41 12.26 -5.83
N GLU A 47 -6.03 13.35 -6.28
CA GLU A 47 -5.67 14.07 -7.51
C GLU A 47 -4.21 14.52 -7.53
N ILE A 48 -3.57 14.72 -6.37
CA ILE A 48 -2.15 15.11 -6.32
C ILE A 48 -1.23 14.09 -7.01
N PHE A 49 -1.63 12.82 -7.07
CA PHE A 49 -0.87 11.74 -7.72
C PHE A 49 -1.24 11.54 -9.20
N GLU A 50 -2.14 12.35 -9.75
CA GLU A 50 -2.42 12.30 -11.18
C GLU A 50 -1.30 12.95 -12.00
N ILE A 51 -0.99 12.33 -13.14
CA ILE A 51 -0.03 12.90 -14.10
C ILE A 51 -0.45 14.28 -14.59
N SER A 52 -1.77 14.53 -14.69
CA SER A 52 -2.32 15.81 -15.13
C SER A 52 -2.04 16.92 -14.10
N PHE A 53 -2.20 16.60 -12.81
CA PHE A 53 -1.89 17.49 -11.70
C PHE A 53 -0.39 17.76 -11.62
N PHE A 54 0.44 16.72 -11.65
CA PHE A 54 1.90 16.85 -11.62
C PHE A 54 2.43 17.77 -12.73
N ARG A 55 1.91 17.63 -13.96
CA ARG A 55 2.31 18.48 -15.09
C ARG A 55 1.93 19.94 -14.91
N ARG A 56 0.79 20.23 -14.24
CA ARG A 56 0.33 21.60 -13.99
C ARG A 56 1.00 22.23 -12.76
N ASN A 57 1.23 21.44 -11.70
CA ASN A 57 1.66 21.90 -10.39
C ASN A 57 2.81 21.03 -9.81
N PRO A 58 3.98 20.92 -10.48
CA PRO A 58 5.04 20.01 -10.05
C PRO A 58 5.61 20.37 -8.68
N LEU A 59 5.69 21.67 -8.35
CA LEU A 59 6.18 22.12 -7.05
C LEU A 59 5.23 21.75 -5.91
N GLU A 60 3.92 21.70 -6.15
CA GLU A 60 2.95 21.30 -5.13
C GLU A 60 3.02 19.79 -4.85
N PHE A 61 3.28 18.98 -5.89
CA PHE A 61 3.48 17.54 -5.73
C PHE A 61 4.71 17.19 -4.88
N TYR A 62 5.78 17.98 -4.94
CA TYR A 62 7.03 17.73 -4.22
C TYR A 62 7.05 18.26 -2.78
N LYS A 63 6.02 19.00 -2.34
CA LYS A 63 5.88 19.42 -0.94
C LYS A 63 5.44 18.26 -0.07
#